data_AF-A0A382B798-F1
#
_entry.id   AF-A0A382B798-F1
#
_cell.length_a   1.000
_cell.length_b   1.000
_cell.length_c   1.000
_cell.angle_alpha   90.00
_cell.angle_beta   90.00
_cell.angle_gamma   90.00
#
_symmetry.space_group_name_H-M   'P 1'
#
loop_
_entity.id
_entity.type
_entity.pdbx_description
1 polymer ?
#
loop_
_entity_poly.entity_id
_entity_poly.type
_entity_poly.pdbx_seq_one_letter_code
_entity_poly.pdbx_strand_id
1 'polypeptide(L)'
;IADEIQRFLNNSYDLFANKFLNLDKHYYEIKQEVIAKSTLFVTKKRYGMKIINDSGRKVNKIQVKGLDTVRSSFAVAMKNLLSKILDDILVAVPKEKIDERIFKFKKAMKAMDYDEISSPTGVKRIDKFKCSMDRETGLPVNVPGGKIISTYYEKATPVHVKASMAYNDMIDYYKIKRYPKISNGEKIKWVYLKQNPLNLPVLAYKGYDDPAKILEYIKIYIDVNKMYKQALSKKIDMFYQAMSWDNPVDKRYTLEKFF
;
A
#
# COMPACT_ATOMS: atom_id res chain seq x y z
N ILE A 1 -22.44 1.63 -32.25
CA ILE A 1 -21.01 1.55 -31.84
C ILE A 1 -20.66 0.20 -31.23
N ALA A 2 -21.11 -0.13 -30.00
CA ALA A 2 -20.61 -1.35 -29.35
C ALA A 2 -21.10 -2.66 -30.01
N ASP A 3 -22.37 -2.74 -30.40
CA ASP A 3 -22.92 -3.92 -31.09
C ASP A 3 -22.28 -4.12 -32.48
N GLU A 4 -21.95 -3.03 -33.16
CA GLU A 4 -21.30 -3.07 -34.48
C GLU A 4 -19.87 -3.63 -34.38
N ILE A 5 -19.09 -3.13 -33.42
CA ILE A 5 -17.73 -3.63 -33.16
C ILE A 5 -17.78 -5.09 -32.70
N GLN A 6 -18.69 -5.43 -31.80
CA GLN A 6 -18.84 -6.81 -31.33
C GLN A 6 -19.17 -7.76 -32.47
N ARG A 7 -20.12 -7.40 -33.36
CA ARG A 7 -20.46 -8.20 -34.53
C ARG A 7 -19.27 -8.34 -35.48
N PHE A 8 -18.58 -7.24 -35.77
CA PHE A 8 -17.39 -7.26 -36.63
C PHE A 8 -16.29 -8.18 -36.08
N LEU A 9 -16.01 -8.12 -34.79
CA LEU A 9 -15.00 -8.97 -34.15
C LEU A 9 -15.43 -10.45 -34.14
N ASN A 10 -16.70 -10.76 -33.85
CA ASN A 10 -17.16 -12.14 -33.87
C ASN A 10 -17.13 -12.74 -35.29
N ASN A 11 -17.51 -11.97 -36.32
CA ASN A 11 -17.36 -12.40 -37.72
C ASN A 11 -15.87 -12.66 -38.09
N SER A 12 -14.94 -11.92 -37.49
CA SER A 12 -13.50 -12.15 -37.70
C SER A 12 -13.02 -13.47 -37.09
N TYR A 13 -13.67 -13.95 -36.02
CA TYR A 13 -13.37 -15.27 -35.45
C TYR A 13 -13.83 -16.41 -36.35
N ASP A 14 -14.94 -16.25 -37.06
CA ASP A 14 -15.41 -17.24 -38.06
C ASP A 14 -14.32 -17.46 -39.13
N LEU A 15 -13.79 -16.36 -39.67
CA LEU A 15 -12.70 -16.40 -40.65
C LEU A 15 -11.41 -16.96 -40.06
N PHE A 16 -11.07 -16.59 -38.82
CA PHE A 16 -9.88 -17.08 -38.13
C PHE A 16 -9.94 -18.60 -37.91
N ALA A 17 -11.07 -19.10 -37.40
CA ALA A 17 -11.29 -20.51 -37.11
C ALA A 17 -11.25 -21.35 -38.39
N ASN A 18 -11.93 -20.91 -39.45
CA ASN A 18 -11.95 -21.63 -40.72
C ASN A 18 -10.57 -21.65 -41.40
N LYS A 19 -9.93 -20.48 -41.58
CA LYS A 19 -8.72 -20.37 -42.41
C LYS A 19 -7.43 -20.80 -41.71
N PHE A 20 -7.30 -20.54 -40.40
CA PHE A 20 -6.03 -20.77 -39.69
C PHE A 20 -6.06 -22.00 -38.80
N LEU A 21 -7.24 -22.39 -38.31
CA LEU A 21 -7.38 -23.55 -37.42
C LEU A 21 -8.08 -24.73 -38.10
N ASN A 22 -8.60 -24.56 -39.32
CA ASN A 22 -9.35 -25.56 -40.07
C ASN A 22 -10.52 -26.15 -39.28
N LEU A 23 -11.24 -25.27 -38.57
CA LEU A 23 -12.41 -25.62 -37.75
C LEU A 23 -13.70 -25.20 -38.45
N ASP A 24 -14.64 -26.12 -38.60
CA ASP A 24 -15.99 -25.83 -39.12
C ASP A 24 -16.90 -25.18 -38.06
N LYS A 25 -16.59 -25.40 -36.77
CA LYS A 25 -17.33 -24.85 -35.63
C LYS A 25 -16.34 -24.36 -34.58
N HIS A 26 -16.59 -23.18 -34.02
CA HIS A 26 -15.87 -22.65 -32.86
C HIS A 26 -16.83 -22.02 -31.85
N TYR A 27 -16.28 -21.69 -30.67
CA TYR A 27 -17.01 -21.05 -29.57
C TYR A 27 -16.38 -19.72 -29.14
N TYR A 28 -15.47 -19.17 -29.94
CA TYR A 28 -14.96 -17.82 -29.73
C TYR A 28 -16.09 -16.81 -29.82
N GLU A 29 -16.33 -16.11 -28.73
CA GLU A 29 -17.34 -15.07 -28.65
C GLU A 29 -16.79 -13.95 -27.77
N ILE A 30 -16.63 -12.75 -28.35
CA ILE A 30 -16.32 -11.56 -27.57
C ILE A 30 -17.61 -10.80 -27.26
N LYS A 31 -17.72 -10.34 -26.00
CA LYS A 31 -18.84 -9.55 -25.51
C LYS A 31 -18.36 -8.23 -24.95
N GLN A 32 -19.16 -7.19 -25.11
CA GLN A 32 -18.93 -5.92 -24.42
C GLN A 32 -19.17 -6.11 -22.91
N GLU A 33 -18.10 -6.04 -22.12
CA GLU A 33 -18.22 -6.11 -20.66
C GLU A 33 -18.59 -4.77 -20.03
N VAL A 34 -17.85 -3.70 -20.34
CA VAL A 34 -17.98 -2.41 -19.62
C VAL A 34 -17.91 -1.21 -20.56
N ILE A 35 -18.65 -0.16 -20.23
CA ILE A 35 -18.47 1.19 -20.80
C ILE A 35 -18.01 2.10 -19.68
N ALA A 36 -16.83 2.69 -19.85
CA ALA A 36 -16.29 3.67 -18.92
C ALA A 36 -16.32 5.07 -19.49
N LYS A 37 -16.69 6.05 -18.66
CA LYS A 37 -16.63 7.47 -18.98
C LYS A 37 -15.19 7.98 -19.01
N SER A 38 -14.35 7.45 -18.12
CA SER A 38 -12.94 7.83 -18.01
C SER A 38 -12.15 6.66 -17.43
N THR A 39 -10.87 6.59 -17.77
CA THR A 39 -9.96 5.54 -17.31
C THR A 39 -8.56 6.10 -17.10
N LEU A 40 -7.91 5.68 -16.03
CA LEU A 40 -6.49 5.91 -15.79
C LEU A 40 -5.74 4.58 -15.88
N PHE A 41 -4.80 4.49 -16.82
CA PHE A 41 -3.87 3.36 -16.95
C PHE A 41 -2.50 3.77 -16.44
N VAL A 42 -1.98 3.06 -15.43
CA VAL A 42 -0.67 3.37 -14.84
C VAL A 42 0.39 2.40 -15.36
N THR A 43 0.14 1.10 -15.23
CA THR A 43 0.98 0.04 -15.81
C THR A 43 0.11 -1.17 -16.16
N LYS A 44 0.69 -2.21 -16.77
CA LYS A 44 0.01 -3.50 -16.97
C LYS A 44 -0.66 -3.99 -15.66
N LYS A 45 -1.92 -4.42 -15.76
CA LYS A 45 -2.78 -4.88 -14.64
C LYS A 45 -3.03 -3.83 -13.54
N ARG A 46 -2.76 -2.54 -13.78
CA ARG A 46 -2.91 -1.45 -12.80
C ARG A 46 -3.67 -0.27 -13.41
N TYR A 47 -4.97 -0.22 -13.16
CA TYR A 47 -5.85 0.82 -13.72
C TYR A 47 -7.07 1.10 -12.84
N GLY A 48 -7.66 2.27 -13.05
CA GLY A 48 -8.95 2.67 -12.46
C GLY A 48 -9.89 3.17 -13.56
N MET A 49 -11.16 2.76 -13.52
CA MET A 49 -12.18 3.07 -14.54
C MET A 49 -13.43 3.63 -13.88
N LYS A 50 -13.97 4.73 -14.40
CA LYS A 50 -15.30 5.24 -14.05
C LYS A 50 -16.33 4.60 -14.95
N ILE A 51 -16.96 3.52 -14.50
CA ILE A 51 -17.89 2.70 -15.27
C ILE A 51 -19.30 3.30 -15.21
N ILE A 52 -19.89 3.46 -16.39
CA ILE A 52 -21.27 3.94 -16.59
C ILE A 52 -22.22 2.84 -17.11
N ASN A 53 -21.68 1.76 -17.68
CA ASN A 53 -22.43 0.57 -18.05
C ASN A 53 -21.61 -0.67 -17.73
N ASP A 54 -22.23 -1.66 -17.07
CA ASP A 54 -21.66 -2.96 -16.79
C ASP A 54 -22.61 -4.04 -17.30
N SER A 55 -22.18 -4.78 -18.32
CA SER A 55 -22.92 -5.89 -18.92
C SER A 55 -24.35 -5.51 -19.31
N GLY A 56 -24.52 -4.33 -19.91
CA GLY A 56 -25.81 -3.77 -20.32
C GLY A 56 -26.54 -2.98 -19.23
N ARG A 57 -26.14 -3.08 -17.96
CA ARG A 57 -26.77 -2.36 -16.85
C ARG A 57 -26.15 -0.99 -16.67
N LYS A 58 -26.97 0.07 -16.67
CA LYS A 58 -26.54 1.43 -16.31
C LYS A 58 -26.09 1.45 -14.86
N VAL A 59 -24.86 1.85 -14.61
CA VAL A 59 -24.24 1.93 -13.27
C VAL A 59 -23.46 3.24 -13.13
N ASN A 60 -23.04 3.58 -11.92
CA ASN A 60 -22.08 4.67 -11.71
C ASN A 60 -21.10 4.22 -10.62
N LYS A 61 -20.05 3.51 -11.02
CA LYS A 61 -19.08 2.92 -10.08
C LYS A 61 -17.65 3.11 -10.55
N ILE A 62 -16.72 3.12 -9.61
CA ILE A 62 -15.29 3.10 -9.90
C ILE A 62 -14.81 1.66 -9.76
N GLN A 63 -14.23 1.12 -10.83
CA GLN A 63 -13.55 -0.16 -10.77
C GLN A 63 -12.05 0.08 -10.71
N VAL A 64 -11.41 -0.56 -9.75
CA VAL A 64 -9.96 -0.47 -9.53
C VAL A 64 -9.36 -1.87 -9.68
N LYS A 65 -8.31 -2.00 -10.47
CA LYS A 65 -7.54 -3.24 -10.63
C LYS A 65 -6.08 -2.98 -10.32
N GLY A 66 -5.50 -3.73 -9.38
CA GLY A 66 -4.07 -3.73 -9.06
C GLY A 66 -3.47 -2.42 -8.50
N LEU A 67 -4.27 -1.38 -8.30
CA LEU A 67 -3.83 -0.15 -7.64
C LEU A 67 -3.76 -0.33 -6.12
N ASP A 68 -2.90 0.44 -5.47
CA ASP A 68 -2.66 0.33 -4.02
C ASP A 68 -3.85 0.81 -3.18
N THR A 69 -4.82 1.51 -3.80
CA THR A 69 -6.09 1.95 -3.19
C THR A 69 -6.89 0.79 -2.58
N VAL A 70 -6.79 -0.41 -3.16
CA VAL A 70 -7.52 -1.61 -2.71
C VAL A 70 -6.63 -2.64 -2.02
N ARG A 71 -5.33 -2.36 -1.84
CA ARG A 71 -4.39 -3.33 -1.26
C ARG A 71 -4.57 -3.42 0.25
N SER A 72 -4.86 -4.62 0.77
CA SER A 72 -5.09 -4.82 2.21
C SER A 72 -3.95 -4.31 3.09
N SER A 73 -2.70 -4.41 2.64
CA SER A 73 -1.49 -4.06 3.39
C SER A 73 -1.18 -2.56 3.54
N PHE A 74 -2.08 -1.69 3.06
CA PHE A 74 -1.88 -0.24 3.09
C PHE A 74 -2.68 0.41 4.22
N ALA A 75 -2.13 1.45 4.84
CA ALA A 75 -2.79 2.17 5.94
C ALA A 75 -4.13 2.78 5.48
N VAL A 76 -5.13 2.78 6.35
CA VAL A 76 -6.51 3.19 6.00
C VAL A 76 -6.56 4.64 5.54
N ALA A 77 -5.92 5.55 6.27
CA ALA A 77 -5.87 6.97 5.91
C ALA A 77 -5.23 7.18 4.52
N MET A 78 -4.16 6.44 4.23
CA MET A 78 -3.43 6.55 2.96
C MET A 78 -4.22 5.93 1.79
N LYS A 79 -4.94 4.82 2.01
CA LYS A 79 -5.87 4.25 1.02
C LYS A 79 -6.94 5.26 0.64
N ASN A 80 -7.52 5.93 1.63
CA ASN A 80 -8.57 6.91 1.44
C ASN A 80 -8.06 8.11 0.62
N LEU A 81 -6.84 8.59 0.90
CA LEU A 81 -6.23 9.64 0.08
C LEU A 81 -6.06 9.19 -1.38
N LEU A 82 -5.39 8.05 -1.62
CA LEU A 82 -5.14 7.58 -2.99
C LEU A 82 -6.44 7.32 -3.77
N SER A 83 -7.48 6.84 -3.09
CA SER A 83 -8.79 6.59 -3.71
C SER A 83 -9.47 7.90 -4.12
N LYS A 84 -9.36 8.94 -3.28
CA LYS A 84 -9.85 10.29 -3.61
C LYS A 84 -9.07 10.91 -4.77
N ILE A 85 -7.74 10.78 -4.79
CA ILE A 85 -6.91 11.27 -5.91
C ILE A 85 -7.31 10.56 -7.21
N LEU A 86 -7.51 9.25 -7.17
CA LEU A 86 -7.95 8.49 -8.33
C LEU A 86 -9.32 8.97 -8.83
N ASP A 87 -10.29 9.17 -7.93
CA ASP A 87 -11.61 9.69 -8.28
C ASP A 87 -11.52 11.11 -8.88
N ASP A 88 -10.74 11.99 -8.23
CA ASP A 88 -10.48 13.35 -8.70
C ASP A 88 -9.91 13.34 -10.14
N ILE A 89 -8.95 12.46 -10.45
CA ILE A 89 -8.41 12.28 -11.81
C ILE A 89 -9.50 11.79 -12.77
N LEU A 90 -10.29 10.79 -12.38
CA LEU A 90 -11.33 10.21 -13.23
C LEU A 90 -12.46 11.19 -13.54
N VAL A 91 -12.71 12.19 -12.69
CA VAL A 91 -13.70 13.25 -12.95
C VAL A 91 -13.07 14.55 -13.48
N ALA A 92 -11.79 14.52 -13.87
CA ALA A 92 -11.05 15.63 -14.44
C ALA A 92 -10.97 16.88 -13.54
N VAL A 93 -10.77 16.68 -12.23
CA VAL A 93 -10.45 17.78 -11.31
C VAL A 93 -9.11 18.42 -11.70
N PRO A 94 -8.98 19.76 -11.67
CA PRO A 94 -7.71 20.44 -11.93
C PRO A 94 -6.58 19.96 -11.01
N LYS A 95 -5.38 19.79 -11.58
CA LYS A 95 -4.17 19.29 -10.88
C LYS A 95 -3.90 20.06 -9.60
N GLU A 96 -4.09 21.37 -9.61
CA GLU A 96 -3.78 22.28 -8.51
C GLU A 96 -4.61 21.96 -7.26
N LYS A 97 -5.86 21.52 -7.44
CA LYS A 97 -6.73 21.10 -6.32
C LYS A 97 -6.31 19.75 -5.76
N ILE A 98 -5.82 18.87 -6.62
CA ILE A 98 -5.28 17.56 -6.22
C ILE A 98 -3.99 17.76 -5.40
N ASP A 99 -3.10 18.64 -5.88
CA ASP A 99 -1.86 19.03 -5.18
C ASP A 99 -2.19 19.57 -3.78
N GLU A 100 -3.10 20.54 -3.67
CA GLU A 100 -3.57 21.08 -2.38
C GLU A 100 -4.08 19.98 -1.44
N ARG A 101 -4.86 19.03 -1.96
CA ARG A 101 -5.40 17.92 -1.16
C ARG A 101 -4.26 17.05 -0.61
N ILE A 102 -3.25 16.75 -1.43
CA ILE A 102 -2.08 15.97 -1.02
C ILE A 102 -1.32 16.68 0.11
N PHE A 103 -1.05 17.98 -0.03
CA PHE A 103 -0.34 18.74 1.00
C PHE A 103 -1.16 18.94 2.28
N LYS A 104 -2.47 19.15 2.15
CA LYS A 104 -3.39 19.21 3.30
C LYS A 104 -3.39 17.89 4.06
N PHE A 105 -3.45 16.76 3.35
CA PHE A 105 -3.37 15.44 3.98
C PHE A 105 -2.04 15.23 4.67
N LYS A 106 -0.91 15.55 4.03
CA LYS A 106 0.43 15.43 4.63
C LYS A 106 0.56 16.21 5.94
N LYS A 107 -0.07 17.39 6.03
CA LYS A 107 -0.13 18.18 7.27
C LYS A 107 -1.05 17.53 8.32
N ALA A 108 -2.24 17.10 7.90
CA ALA A 108 -3.23 16.47 8.79
C ALA A 108 -2.76 15.12 9.35
N MET A 109 -1.93 14.38 8.62
CA MET A 109 -1.42 13.06 9.03
C MET A 109 -0.66 13.08 10.37
N LYS A 110 -0.12 14.24 10.77
CA LYS A 110 0.55 14.40 12.08
C LYS A 110 -0.42 14.39 13.27
N ALA A 111 -1.69 14.71 13.03
CA ALA A 111 -2.75 14.75 14.04
C ALA A 111 -3.71 13.55 13.95
N MET A 112 -3.51 12.66 12.97
CA MET A 112 -4.31 11.44 12.82
C MET A 112 -3.95 10.42 13.90
N ASP A 113 -4.90 9.53 14.19
CA ASP A 113 -4.64 8.42 15.09
C ASP A 113 -3.57 7.48 14.50
N TYR A 114 -2.70 6.97 15.37
CA TYR A 114 -1.60 6.11 14.98
C TYR A 114 -2.09 4.83 14.28
N ASP A 115 -3.28 4.33 14.64
CA ASP A 115 -3.87 3.12 14.07
C ASP A 115 -4.28 3.33 12.60
N GLU A 116 -4.82 4.50 12.27
CA GLU A 116 -5.23 4.85 10.91
C GLU A 116 -4.06 4.97 9.92
N ILE A 117 -2.88 5.34 10.43
CA ILE A 117 -1.65 5.53 9.66
C ILE A 117 -0.72 4.31 9.69
N SER A 118 -1.01 3.32 10.54
CA SER A 118 -0.22 2.09 10.64
C SER A 118 -0.45 1.17 9.45
N SER A 119 0.60 0.46 9.04
CA SER A 119 0.53 -0.47 7.91
C SER A 119 0.11 -1.87 8.37
N PRO A 120 -1.06 -2.38 7.97
CA PRO A 120 -1.47 -3.75 8.31
C PRO A 120 -0.72 -4.79 7.47
N THR A 121 -0.39 -5.94 8.04
CA THR A 121 0.17 -7.08 7.29
C THR A 121 0.06 -8.39 8.08
N GLY A 122 0.14 -9.52 7.39
CA GLY A 122 0.37 -10.82 8.03
C GLY A 122 1.87 -11.06 8.22
N VAL A 123 2.24 -11.75 9.29
CA VAL A 123 3.62 -12.14 9.58
C VAL A 123 3.77 -13.63 9.38
N LYS A 124 4.82 -14.05 8.68
CA LYS A 124 5.13 -15.47 8.45
C LYS A 124 6.63 -15.69 8.56
N ARG A 125 7.01 -16.89 9.03
CA ARG A 125 8.40 -17.37 9.10
C ARG A 125 9.32 -16.47 9.94
N ILE A 126 8.85 -15.94 11.07
CA ILE A 126 9.66 -15.13 12.00
C ILE A 126 10.95 -15.86 12.36
N ASP A 127 10.84 -17.14 12.71
CA ASP A 127 11.97 -17.94 13.18
C ASP A 127 13.04 -18.17 12.11
N LYS A 128 12.66 -18.18 10.83
CA LYS A 128 13.62 -18.26 9.72
C LYS A 128 14.60 -17.10 9.72
N PHE A 129 14.13 -15.91 10.10
CA PHE A 129 14.93 -14.68 10.04
C PHE A 129 15.71 -14.41 11.31
N LYS A 130 15.51 -15.21 12.38
CA LYS A 130 16.29 -15.10 13.62
C LYS A 130 17.68 -15.67 13.37
N CYS A 131 18.72 -14.94 13.76
CA CYS A 131 20.08 -15.47 13.78
C CYS A 131 20.37 -16.08 15.15
N SER A 132 20.99 -17.26 15.17
CA SER A 132 21.64 -17.79 16.36
C SER A 132 22.92 -17.00 16.65
N MET A 133 23.12 -16.59 17.89
CA MET A 133 24.42 -16.06 18.34
C MET A 133 25.52 -17.11 18.19
N ASP A 134 26.74 -16.67 17.91
CA ASP A 134 27.92 -17.51 18.02
C ASP A 134 28.24 -17.75 19.51
N ARG A 135 28.41 -19.02 19.91
CA ARG A 135 28.58 -19.42 21.31
C ARG A 135 29.99 -19.16 21.86
N GLU A 136 31.01 -19.02 21.00
CA GLU A 136 32.39 -18.77 21.42
C GLU A 136 32.72 -17.29 21.58
N THR A 137 32.16 -16.42 20.73
CA THR A 137 32.49 -14.98 20.69
C THR A 137 31.46 -14.09 21.39
N GLY A 138 30.25 -14.60 21.67
CA GLY A 138 29.16 -13.81 22.25
C GLY A 138 28.66 -12.69 21.34
N LEU A 139 29.07 -12.69 20.07
CA LEU A 139 28.71 -11.69 19.06
C LEU A 139 27.89 -12.35 17.95
N PRO A 140 26.93 -11.63 17.34
CA PRO A 140 26.27 -12.13 16.14
C PRO A 140 27.25 -12.11 14.97
N VAL A 141 27.31 -13.20 14.19
CA VAL A 141 28.11 -13.26 12.96
C VAL A 141 27.53 -12.28 11.93
N ASN A 142 28.05 -11.05 11.87
CA ASN A 142 27.71 -10.03 10.87
C ASN A 142 26.22 -9.67 10.75
N VAL A 143 25.56 -9.24 11.84
CA VAL A 143 24.09 -9.02 11.87
C VAL A 143 23.68 -7.66 12.47
N PRO A 144 22.67 -6.95 11.93
CA PRO A 144 22.02 -5.82 12.61
C PRO A 144 21.20 -6.30 13.84
N GLY A 145 21.55 -5.79 15.03
CA GLY A 145 20.90 -6.06 16.32
C GLY A 145 21.85 -5.66 17.47
N GLY A 146 21.36 -5.38 18.68
CA GLY A 146 22.21 -4.91 19.78
C GLY A 146 21.49 -4.91 21.14
N LYS A 147 22.25 -4.76 22.24
CA LYS A 147 21.92 -4.94 23.69
C LYS A 147 20.47 -4.74 24.20
N ILE A 148 19.63 -3.96 23.52
CA ILE A 148 18.24 -3.65 23.90
C ILE A 148 17.21 -4.48 23.08
N ILE A 149 17.53 -4.81 21.81
CA ILE A 149 16.81 -5.77 20.97
C ILE A 149 17.54 -7.10 21.14
N SER A 150 17.00 -8.00 21.97
CA SER A 150 17.63 -9.31 22.20
C SER A 150 17.65 -10.19 20.95
N THR A 151 16.72 -9.98 20.01
CA THR A 151 16.62 -10.79 18.80
C THR A 151 17.49 -10.22 17.68
N TYR A 152 18.56 -10.93 17.34
CA TYR A 152 19.34 -10.68 16.12
C TYR A 152 18.64 -11.28 14.89
N TYR A 153 18.71 -10.59 13.74
CA TYR A 153 18.03 -11.03 12.51
C TYR A 153 18.82 -10.81 11.23
N GLU A 154 18.65 -11.70 10.25
CA GLU A 154 19.45 -11.71 9.02
C GLU A 154 19.38 -10.39 8.22
N LYS A 155 20.45 -10.08 7.48
CA LYS A 155 20.45 -9.01 6.47
C LYS A 155 19.32 -9.28 5.46
N ALA A 156 18.57 -8.24 5.09
CA ALA A 156 17.36 -8.33 4.26
C ALA A 156 16.11 -8.94 4.91
N THR A 157 16.07 -9.09 6.24
CA THR A 157 14.81 -9.43 6.94
C THR A 157 13.69 -8.42 6.61
N PRO A 158 12.47 -8.87 6.27
CA PRO A 158 11.36 -7.98 5.96
C PRO A 158 11.02 -7.02 7.12
N VAL A 159 10.64 -5.78 6.77
CA VAL A 159 10.40 -4.72 7.76
C VAL A 159 9.36 -5.07 8.83
N HIS A 160 8.28 -5.74 8.44
CA HIS A 160 7.22 -6.16 9.36
C HIS A 160 7.64 -7.33 10.25
N VAL A 161 8.56 -8.18 9.80
CA VAL A 161 9.15 -9.24 10.62
C VAL A 161 10.05 -8.62 11.69
N LYS A 162 10.90 -7.63 11.32
CA LYS A 162 11.71 -6.86 12.29
C LYS A 162 10.84 -6.17 13.33
N ALA A 163 9.74 -5.55 12.89
CA ALA A 163 8.79 -4.88 13.78
C ALA A 163 8.13 -5.87 14.76
N SER A 164 7.83 -7.09 14.31
CA SER A 164 7.28 -8.18 15.15
C SER A 164 8.29 -8.68 16.18
N MET A 165 9.55 -8.83 15.78
CA MET A 165 10.64 -9.19 16.69
C MET A 165 10.84 -8.10 17.76
N ALA A 166 10.82 -6.83 17.36
CA ALA A 166 10.90 -5.70 18.30
C ALA A 166 9.75 -5.69 19.32
N TYR A 167 8.53 -6.00 18.91
CA TYR A 167 7.40 -6.16 19.85
C TYR A 167 7.66 -7.30 20.85
N ASN A 168 8.12 -8.45 20.37
CA ASN A 168 8.41 -9.61 21.23
C ASN A 168 9.53 -9.30 22.23
N ASP A 169 10.57 -8.59 21.79
CA ASP A 169 11.67 -8.16 22.66
C ASP A 169 11.20 -7.11 23.68
N MET A 170 10.28 -6.21 23.33
CA MET A 170 9.68 -5.27 24.29
C MET A 170 8.84 -5.98 25.36
N ILE A 171 8.10 -7.04 24.99
CA ILE A 171 7.36 -7.87 25.95
C ILE A 171 8.31 -8.49 26.98
N ASP A 172 9.46 -9.01 26.52
CA ASP A 172 10.48 -9.60 27.39
C ASP A 172 11.18 -8.53 28.25
N TYR A 173 11.57 -7.41 27.64
CA TYR A 173 12.25 -6.29 28.30
C TYR A 173 11.42 -5.71 29.46
N TYR A 174 10.12 -5.50 29.24
CA TYR A 174 9.21 -5.02 30.28
C TYR A 174 8.66 -6.14 31.19
N LYS A 175 9.08 -7.40 30.98
CA LYS A 175 8.65 -8.59 31.73
C LYS A 175 7.12 -8.75 31.78
N ILE A 176 6.45 -8.45 30.67
CA ILE A 176 4.99 -8.44 30.59
C ILE A 176 4.49 -9.84 30.23
N LYS A 177 4.09 -10.65 31.22
CA LYS A 177 3.63 -12.03 30.98
C LYS A 177 2.17 -12.16 30.50
N ARG A 178 1.35 -11.13 30.69
CA ARG A 178 -0.10 -11.18 30.39
C ARG A 178 -0.40 -11.24 28.90
N TYR A 179 0.43 -10.61 28.06
CA TYR A 179 0.14 -10.44 26.65
C TYR A 179 0.98 -11.40 25.80
N PRO A 180 0.37 -12.10 24.84
CA PRO A 180 1.08 -13.05 24.00
C PRO A 180 2.03 -12.33 23.05
N LYS A 181 3.19 -12.96 22.79
CA LYS A 181 4.11 -12.57 21.72
C LYS A 181 3.45 -12.72 20.35
N ILE A 182 3.93 -11.96 19.36
CA ILE A 182 3.54 -12.11 17.96
C ILE A 182 4.13 -13.41 17.42
N SER A 183 3.25 -14.27 16.90
CA SER A 183 3.57 -15.57 16.34
C SER A 183 3.36 -15.64 14.82
N ASN A 184 3.80 -16.73 14.20
CA ASN A 184 3.63 -16.96 12.76
C ASN A 184 2.15 -17.11 12.41
N GLY A 185 1.69 -16.39 11.38
CA GLY A 185 0.31 -16.41 10.91
C GLY A 185 -0.56 -15.28 11.47
N GLU A 186 -0.07 -14.53 12.47
CA GLU A 186 -0.80 -13.40 13.03
C GLU A 186 -0.84 -12.21 12.06
N LYS A 187 -1.97 -11.48 12.12
CA LYS A 187 -2.11 -10.17 11.50
C LYS A 187 -1.68 -9.12 12.51
N ILE A 188 -0.86 -8.19 12.04
CA ILE A 188 -0.32 -7.09 12.83
C ILE A 188 -0.50 -5.78 12.09
N LYS A 189 -0.28 -4.69 12.79
CA LYS A 189 -0.01 -3.37 12.24
C LYS A 189 1.39 -2.94 12.65
N TRP A 190 2.08 -2.21 11.78
CA TRP A 190 3.45 -1.77 12.05
C TRP A 190 3.69 -0.34 11.58
N VAL A 191 4.68 0.31 12.20
CA VAL A 191 5.06 1.70 11.97
C VAL A 191 6.57 1.88 11.96
N TYR A 192 7.04 2.94 11.30
CA TYR A 192 8.39 3.47 11.50
C TYR A 192 8.45 4.36 12.74
N LEU A 193 9.56 4.27 13.47
CA LEU A 193 9.82 5.12 14.62
C LEU A 193 10.94 6.12 14.31
N LYS A 194 10.85 7.29 14.95
CA LYS A 194 11.92 8.30 15.04
C LYS A 194 13.01 7.79 15.98
N GLN A 195 14.11 8.53 16.11
CA GLN A 195 15.12 8.24 17.12
C GLN A 195 14.47 8.15 18.51
N ASN A 196 14.75 7.05 19.22
CA ASN A 196 14.08 6.72 20.47
C ASN A 196 15.07 6.03 21.43
N PRO A 197 14.78 5.98 22.75
CA PRO A 197 15.70 5.46 23.76
C PRO A 197 16.10 4.00 23.55
N LEU A 198 15.20 3.17 23.03
CA LEU A 198 15.46 1.76 22.73
C LEU A 198 16.11 1.54 21.34
N ASN A 199 16.38 2.63 20.62
CA ASN A 199 16.96 2.63 19.26
C ASN A 199 16.22 1.72 18.26
N LEU A 200 14.90 1.56 18.43
CA LEU A 200 14.07 0.72 17.57
C LEU A 200 13.73 1.46 16.27
N PRO A 201 14.09 0.97 15.08
CA PRO A 201 13.73 1.66 13.83
C PRO A 201 12.26 1.47 13.42
N VAL A 202 11.65 0.36 13.87
CA VAL A 202 10.27 -0.04 13.56
C VAL A 202 9.67 -0.77 14.74
N LEU A 203 8.34 -0.74 14.84
CA LEU A 203 7.60 -1.44 15.88
C LEU A 203 6.24 -1.90 15.35
N ALA A 204 5.82 -3.08 15.78
CA ALA A 204 4.53 -3.67 15.47
C ALA A 204 3.64 -3.74 16.71
N TYR A 205 2.35 -3.98 16.48
CA TYR A 205 1.34 -4.31 17.48
C TYR A 205 0.24 -5.15 16.82
N LYS A 206 -0.53 -5.90 17.60
CA LYS A 206 -1.54 -6.84 17.10
C LYS A 206 -2.84 -6.15 16.68
N GLY A 207 -3.18 -5.05 17.34
CA GLY A 207 -4.46 -4.35 17.25
C GLY A 207 -5.54 -4.94 18.17
N TYR A 208 -5.22 -5.97 18.94
CA TYR A 208 -6.06 -6.59 19.96
C TYR A 208 -5.14 -7.08 21.08
N ASP A 209 -5.52 -6.82 22.33
CA ASP A 209 -4.74 -7.20 23.51
C ASP A 209 -3.25 -6.82 23.42
N ASP A 210 -2.98 -5.54 23.15
CA ASP A 210 -1.64 -4.98 23.18
C ASP A 210 -1.36 -4.25 24.51
N PRO A 211 -0.14 -4.36 25.08
CA PRO A 211 0.20 -3.59 26.27
C PRO A 211 0.17 -2.08 26.02
N ALA A 212 -0.48 -1.33 26.92
CA ALA A 212 -0.57 0.12 26.85
C ALA A 212 0.80 0.79 26.69
N LYS A 213 1.83 0.30 27.39
CA LYS A 213 3.22 0.81 27.27
C LYS A 213 3.76 0.77 25.84
N ILE A 214 3.48 -0.29 25.09
CA ILE A 214 3.95 -0.43 23.70
C ILE A 214 3.18 0.54 22.80
N LEU A 215 1.86 0.66 23.00
CA LEU A 215 1.03 1.59 22.24
C LEU A 215 1.41 3.06 22.50
N GLU A 216 1.68 3.42 23.76
CA GLU A 216 2.18 4.76 24.13
C GLU A 216 3.55 5.04 23.50
N TYR A 217 4.45 4.05 23.49
CA TYR A 217 5.75 4.17 22.84
C TYR A 217 5.60 4.46 21.35
N ILE A 218 4.67 3.77 20.67
CA ILE A 218 4.33 4.05 19.27
C ILE A 218 3.82 5.48 19.11
N LYS A 219 2.86 5.91 19.93
CA LYS A 219 2.28 7.26 19.84
C LYS A 219 3.33 8.36 19.96
N ILE A 220 4.29 8.21 20.87
CA ILE A 220 5.35 9.21 21.11
C ILE A 220 6.35 9.24 19.97
N TYR A 221 6.80 8.06 19.51
CA TYR A 221 7.95 7.96 18.60
C TYR A 221 7.58 7.71 17.14
N ILE A 222 6.30 7.69 16.75
CA ILE A 222 5.91 7.45 15.35
C ILE A 222 6.50 8.46 14.36
N ASP A 223 7.12 7.95 13.29
CA ASP A 223 7.66 8.75 12.19
C ASP A 223 6.66 8.89 11.04
N VAL A 224 5.71 9.79 11.22
CA VAL A 224 4.67 10.14 10.24
C VAL A 224 5.25 10.54 8.87
N ASN A 225 6.37 11.28 8.86
CA ASN A 225 6.98 11.76 7.62
C ASN A 225 7.57 10.60 6.81
N LYS A 226 8.27 9.69 7.48
CA LYS A 226 8.83 8.49 6.84
C LYS A 226 7.74 7.53 6.39
N MET A 227 6.68 7.37 7.18
CA MET A 227 5.48 6.62 6.79
C MET A 227 4.90 7.20 5.49
N TYR A 228 4.66 8.51 5.42
CA TYR A 228 4.17 9.18 4.20
C TYR A 228 5.11 8.95 3.01
N LYS A 229 6.42 9.19 3.18
CA LYS A 229 7.39 9.10 2.08
C LYS A 229 7.47 7.69 1.50
N GLN A 230 7.58 6.67 2.35
CA GLN A 230 7.72 5.27 1.93
C GLN A 230 6.44 4.72 1.32
N ALA A 231 5.28 5.09 1.88
CA ALA A 231 4.01 4.51 1.49
C ALA A 231 3.34 5.25 0.31
N LEU A 232 3.35 6.59 0.31
CA LEU A 232 2.55 7.40 -0.62
C LEU A 232 3.36 8.04 -1.75
N SER A 233 4.56 8.56 -1.50
CA SER A 233 5.30 9.39 -2.49
C SER A 233 5.38 8.73 -3.85
N LYS A 234 6.01 7.54 -3.92
CA LYS A 234 6.16 6.80 -5.18
C LYS A 234 4.82 6.46 -5.84
N LYS A 235 3.73 6.35 -5.07
CA LYS A 235 2.41 5.96 -5.59
C LYS A 235 1.70 7.14 -6.22
N ILE A 236 1.81 8.31 -5.59
CA ILE A 236 1.34 9.57 -6.15
C ILE A 236 2.13 9.89 -7.41
N ASP A 237 3.46 9.76 -7.36
CA ASP A 237 4.33 9.99 -8.52
C ASP A 237 3.91 9.12 -9.72
N MET A 238 3.55 7.86 -9.49
CA MET A 238 3.05 6.97 -10.55
C MET A 238 1.74 7.47 -11.19
N PHE A 239 0.83 8.07 -10.43
CA PHE A 239 -0.41 8.63 -11.00
C PHE A 239 -0.11 9.88 -11.82
N TYR A 240 0.79 10.72 -11.32
CA TYR A 240 1.18 11.96 -11.99
C TYR A 240 1.92 11.66 -13.30
N GLN A 241 2.87 10.72 -13.29
CA GLN A 241 3.54 10.26 -14.49
C GLN A 241 2.57 9.69 -15.53
N ALA A 242 1.55 8.92 -15.10
CA ALA A 242 0.52 8.39 -16.00
C ALA A 242 -0.35 9.49 -16.64
N MET A 243 -0.46 10.65 -15.98
CA MET A 243 -1.14 11.84 -16.50
C MET A 243 -0.20 12.82 -17.22
N SER A 244 1.10 12.48 -17.35
CA SER A 244 2.14 13.39 -17.83
C SER A 244 2.21 14.71 -17.04
N TRP A 245 1.95 14.64 -15.73
CA TRP A 245 2.05 15.77 -14.80
C TRP A 245 3.39 15.77 -14.07
N ASP A 246 3.90 16.97 -13.80
CA ASP A 246 5.02 17.19 -12.89
C ASP A 246 4.62 16.93 -11.43
N ASN A 247 5.61 16.58 -10.60
CA ASN A 247 5.42 16.27 -9.19
C ASN A 247 4.54 17.29 -8.45
N PRO A 248 3.76 16.88 -7.43
CA PRO A 248 2.88 17.77 -6.70
C PRO A 248 3.62 19.01 -6.17
N VAL A 249 3.11 20.20 -6.48
CA VAL A 249 3.73 21.47 -6.09
C VAL A 249 2.91 22.11 -4.95
N ASP A 250 3.59 22.52 -3.88
CA ASP A 250 2.91 23.27 -2.82
C ASP A 250 2.77 24.72 -3.29
N LYS A 251 1.52 25.18 -3.45
CA LYS A 251 1.16 26.54 -3.88
C LYS A 251 1.83 27.65 -3.05
N ARG A 252 2.34 27.33 -1.86
CA ARG A 252 3.11 28.30 -1.05
C ARG A 252 4.44 28.72 -1.69
N TYR A 253 4.98 27.91 -2.61
CA TYR A 253 6.29 28.11 -3.23
C TYR A 253 6.19 28.41 -4.74
N THR A 254 4.98 28.57 -5.29
CA THR A 254 4.79 28.98 -6.68
C THR A 254 4.96 30.49 -6.86
N LEU A 255 5.53 30.87 -8.01
CA LEU A 255 5.80 32.25 -8.41
C LEU A 255 4.53 33.13 -8.45
N GLU A 256 3.36 32.52 -8.65
CA GLU A 256 2.05 33.19 -8.65
C GLU A 256 1.70 33.92 -7.35
N LYS A 257 2.44 33.70 -6.25
CA LYS A 257 2.25 34.45 -5.01
C LYS A 257 2.93 35.83 -5.02
N PHE A 258 3.88 36.04 -5.94
CA PHE A 258 4.65 37.28 -6.03
C PHE A 258 4.04 38.32 -6.99
N PHE A 259 2.94 37.97 -7.64
CA PHE A 259 2.16 38.82 -8.55
C PHE A 259 0.70 38.87 -8.07
#